data_AF-W4GPD5-F1
#
_entry.id   AF-W4GPD5-F1
#
_cell.length_a   1.000
_cell.length_b   1.000
_cell.length_c   1.000
_cell.angle_alpha   90.00
_cell.angle_beta   90.00
_cell.angle_gamma   90.00
#
_symmetry.space_group_name_H-M   'P 1'
#
loop_
_entity.id
_entity.type
_entity.pdbx_description
1 polymer ?
#
loop_
_entity_poly.entity_id
_entity_poly.type
_entity_poly.pdbx_seq_one_letter_code
_entity_poly.pdbx_strand_id
1 'polypeptide(L)'
;MAKGSTKGGGNGGANNAKEMKMFLKNRMWREHWQVIAGSLVIIVALFGWFFLQAATSTRSVHFIQLSEPADVHRVFRSGEPWLVLCSRPDAILPEVFEKATKRLEGKIHVGVVDCHDKLPSGKSVFKKFLLRDDIVPTIFTIANGGKPKQLFLNYLHKPKALAAQTLVQVQKSLHEVQSTKQLDDKCLKASTACVLIHRAGKQKFDEYQKQWLQALMHEHRLVKFVWMDASILKLSVDSLFKKPITDSSHHRLVLFKKATNRGASSQWTAKAYTSYFDQLPVQAFLNEYATAPVPSESFRTLTKQVTVTRRAKKVQPAPPSRTPQQVAELERLRRERMEEESKEHFPQGVDEDGSDAHPTADDNDEEEEEVLDLDEL
;
A
#
# COMPACT_ATOMS: atom_id res chain seq x y z
N MET A 1 -1.81 -40.02 -49.44
CA MET A 1 -3.07 -39.66 -48.77
C MET A 1 -3.23 -38.14 -48.75
N ALA A 2 -4.42 -37.71 -49.16
CA ALA A 2 -5.04 -36.37 -49.20
C ALA A 2 -4.20 -35.09 -48.98
N LYS A 3 -4.18 -34.25 -50.03
CA LYS A 3 -3.86 -32.82 -50.01
C LYS A 3 -5.18 -32.05 -50.17
N GLY A 4 -5.54 -31.20 -49.20
CA GLY A 4 -6.78 -30.40 -49.25
C GLY A 4 -6.46 -28.92 -49.03
N SER A 5 -6.45 -28.16 -50.11
CA SER A 5 -6.28 -26.70 -50.16
C SER A 5 -7.62 -26.07 -50.51
N THR A 6 -8.24 -25.34 -49.59
CA THR A 6 -9.44 -24.53 -49.87
C THR A 6 -9.04 -23.09 -50.19
N LYS A 7 -9.18 -22.75 -51.48
CA LYS A 7 -9.02 -21.42 -52.05
C LYS A 7 -10.43 -20.78 -52.10
N GLY A 8 -10.76 -19.93 -51.14
CA GLY A 8 -12.04 -19.21 -51.10
C GLY A 8 -11.98 -17.96 -51.98
N GLY A 9 -12.38 -18.08 -53.24
CA GLY A 9 -12.59 -16.96 -54.16
C GLY A 9 -13.97 -16.34 -53.96
N GLY A 10 -14.01 -15.06 -53.61
CA GLY A 10 -15.24 -14.29 -53.48
C GLY A 10 -15.89 -13.99 -54.82
N ASN A 11 -17.17 -14.35 -54.96
CA ASN A 11 -18.05 -13.83 -56.00
C ASN A 11 -19.51 -13.73 -55.50
N GLY A 12 -19.71 -13.18 -54.30
CA GLY A 12 -21.02 -13.11 -53.61
C GLY A 12 -21.76 -11.76 -53.70
N GLY A 13 -21.21 -10.75 -54.39
CA GLY A 13 -21.78 -9.39 -54.38
C GLY A 13 -22.92 -9.13 -55.38
N ALA A 14 -22.90 -9.77 -56.55
CA ALA A 14 -23.78 -9.40 -57.66
C ALA A 14 -25.22 -9.95 -57.54
N ASN A 15 -25.42 -11.09 -56.85
CA ASN A 15 -26.74 -11.69 -56.70
C ASN A 15 -27.60 -10.98 -55.63
N ASN A 16 -26.98 -10.51 -54.54
CA ASN A 16 -27.68 -9.79 -53.46
C ASN A 16 -28.28 -8.46 -53.93
N ALA A 17 -27.62 -7.76 -54.86
CA ALA A 17 -28.11 -6.48 -55.38
C ALA A 17 -29.37 -6.64 -56.26
N LYS A 18 -29.49 -7.74 -57.02
CA LYS A 18 -30.67 -8.03 -57.84
C LYS A 18 -31.87 -8.44 -56.98
N GLU A 19 -31.64 -9.24 -55.93
CA GLU A 19 -32.68 -9.62 -54.98
C GLU A 19 -33.19 -8.42 -54.17
N MET A 20 -32.30 -7.56 -53.69
CA MET A 20 -32.68 -6.31 -53.01
C MET A 20 -33.55 -5.42 -53.93
N LYS A 21 -33.23 -5.37 -55.23
CA LYS A 21 -33.98 -4.58 -56.22
C LYS A 21 -35.38 -5.16 -56.48
N MET A 22 -35.54 -6.49 -56.48
CA MET A 22 -36.87 -7.12 -56.55
C MET A 22 -37.68 -6.92 -55.26
N PHE A 23 -37.03 -6.97 -54.09
CA PHE A 23 -37.66 -6.75 -52.80
C PHE A 23 -38.21 -5.33 -52.65
N LEU A 24 -37.45 -4.32 -53.10
CA LEU A 24 -37.86 -2.92 -53.15
C LEU A 24 -38.98 -2.66 -54.17
N LYS A 25 -38.93 -3.32 -55.34
CA LYS A 25 -39.90 -3.13 -56.42
C LYS A 25 -41.28 -3.74 -56.10
N ASN A 26 -41.33 -4.87 -55.39
CA ASN A 26 -42.58 -5.54 -55.02
C ASN A 26 -43.23 -5.01 -53.74
N ARG A 27 -42.72 -3.93 -53.13
CA ARG A 27 -43.33 -3.28 -51.95
C ARG A 27 -43.54 -4.22 -50.74
N MET A 28 -42.88 -5.39 -50.73
CA MET A 28 -42.91 -6.38 -49.63
C MET A 28 -42.32 -5.84 -48.32
N TRP A 29 -41.65 -4.69 -48.37
CA TRP A 29 -41.23 -3.96 -47.18
C TRP A 29 -42.41 -3.58 -46.25
N ARG A 30 -43.62 -3.43 -46.79
CA ARG A 30 -44.79 -3.04 -46.01
C ARG A 30 -45.27 -4.16 -45.07
N GLU A 31 -45.10 -5.43 -45.45
CA GLU A 31 -45.46 -6.60 -44.63
C GLU A 31 -44.39 -6.89 -43.56
N HIS A 32 -43.12 -6.59 -43.87
CA HIS A 32 -42.00 -6.74 -42.92
C HIS A 32 -41.62 -5.45 -42.20
N TRP A 33 -42.46 -4.41 -42.25
CA TRP A 33 -42.17 -3.09 -41.66
C TRP A 33 -41.92 -3.19 -40.15
N GLN A 34 -42.69 -4.02 -39.44
CA GLN A 34 -42.53 -4.22 -38.00
C GLN A 34 -41.18 -4.85 -37.64
N VAL A 35 -40.71 -5.82 -38.44
CA VAL A 35 -39.41 -6.49 -38.24
C VAL A 35 -38.26 -5.52 -38.51
N ILE A 36 -38.41 -4.66 -39.52
CA ILE A 36 -37.39 -3.67 -39.87
C ILE A 36 -37.36 -2.51 -38.87
N ALA A 37 -38.52 -2.05 -38.39
CA ALA A 37 -38.58 -1.07 -37.31
C ALA A 37 -37.99 -1.64 -36.00
N GLY A 38 -38.31 -2.89 -35.64
CA GLY A 38 -37.78 -3.55 -34.45
C GLY A 38 -36.26 -3.72 -34.50
N SER A 39 -35.71 -4.20 -35.62
CA SER A 39 -34.26 -4.31 -35.79
C SER A 39 -33.55 -2.95 -35.77
N LEU A 40 -34.14 -1.91 -36.37
CA LEU A 40 -33.58 -0.56 -36.34
C LEU A 40 -33.50 0.00 -34.91
N VAL A 41 -34.54 -0.22 -34.09
CA VAL A 41 -34.54 0.21 -32.67
C VAL A 41 -33.42 -0.46 -31.88
N ILE A 42 -33.21 -1.77 -32.08
CA ILE A 42 -32.13 -2.52 -31.41
C ILE A 42 -30.76 -1.97 -31.84
N ILE A 43 -30.56 -1.73 -33.14
CA ILE A 43 -29.31 -1.16 -33.65
C ILE A 43 -29.06 0.23 -33.04
N VAL A 44 -30.06 1.10 -33.01
CA VAL A 44 -29.95 2.45 -32.41
C VAL A 44 -29.67 2.35 -30.91
N ALA A 45 -30.30 1.43 -30.18
CA ALA A 45 -30.04 1.22 -28.75
C ALA A 45 -28.61 0.73 -28.49
N LEU A 46 -28.10 -0.22 -29.27
CA LEU A 46 -26.72 -0.72 -29.17
C LEU A 46 -25.70 0.37 -29.53
N PHE A 47 -25.97 1.14 -30.59
CA PHE A 47 -25.10 2.26 -30.98
C PHE A 47 -25.12 3.37 -29.93
N GLY A 48 -26.30 3.69 -29.38
CA GLY A 48 -26.47 4.65 -28.29
C GLY A 48 -25.72 4.22 -27.03
N TRP A 49 -25.81 2.94 -26.65
CA TRP A 49 -25.06 2.37 -25.52
C TRP A 49 -23.54 2.44 -25.74
N PHE A 50 -23.07 2.06 -26.93
CA PHE A 50 -21.64 2.13 -27.27
C PHE A 50 -21.12 3.57 -27.27
N PHE A 51 -21.89 4.52 -27.83
CA PHE A 51 -21.55 5.94 -27.78
C PHE A 51 -21.55 6.49 -26.35
N LEU A 52 -22.51 6.07 -25.52
CA LEU A 52 -22.53 6.47 -24.10
C LEU A 52 -21.29 5.94 -23.38
N GLN A 53 -20.90 4.68 -23.61
CA GLN A 53 -19.67 4.11 -23.06
C GLN A 53 -18.41 4.82 -23.57
N ALA A 54 -18.34 5.16 -24.86
CA ALA A 54 -17.20 5.87 -25.43
C ALA A 54 -17.10 7.32 -24.93
N ALA A 55 -18.24 8.02 -24.79
CA ALA A 55 -18.30 9.38 -24.27
C ALA A 55 -18.02 9.43 -22.75
N THR A 56 -18.36 8.36 -22.02
CA THR A 56 -18.06 8.23 -20.58
C THR A 56 -16.74 7.54 -20.30
N SER A 57 -16.01 7.09 -21.34
CA SER A 57 -14.65 6.58 -21.19
C SER A 57 -13.80 7.69 -20.58
N THR A 58 -13.46 7.49 -19.31
CA THR A 58 -12.60 8.39 -18.56
C THR A 58 -11.30 8.50 -19.34
N ARG A 59 -10.96 9.71 -19.80
CA ARG A 59 -9.63 9.95 -20.37
C ARG A 59 -8.62 9.51 -19.32
N SER A 60 -7.86 8.46 -19.64
CA SER A 60 -6.93 7.83 -18.70
C SER A 60 -5.73 8.73 -18.37
N VAL A 61 -5.49 9.77 -19.20
CA VAL A 61 -4.45 10.77 -19.02
C VAL A 61 -5.07 12.16 -18.84
N HIS A 62 -4.73 12.82 -17.74
CA HIS A 62 -5.15 14.20 -17.43
C HIS A 62 -4.04 15.20 -17.78
N PHE A 63 -4.35 16.22 -18.57
CA PHE A 63 -3.44 17.35 -18.77
C PHE A 63 -3.62 18.34 -17.62
N ILE A 64 -2.56 18.58 -16.86
CA ILE A 64 -2.55 19.39 -15.64
C ILE A 64 -2.05 20.77 -16.00
N GLN A 65 -2.87 21.80 -15.77
CA GLN A 65 -2.47 23.18 -16.01
C GLN A 65 -1.97 23.83 -14.71
N LEU A 66 -0.70 24.23 -14.66
CA LEU A 66 -0.12 24.84 -13.45
C LEU A 66 -0.64 26.25 -13.17
N SER A 67 -1.25 26.90 -14.16
CA SER A 67 -1.96 28.18 -14.02
C SER A 67 -3.26 28.05 -13.21
N GLU A 68 -3.89 26.87 -13.24
CA GLU A 68 -5.16 26.62 -12.58
C GLU A 68 -4.94 26.15 -11.12
N PRO A 69 -5.34 26.94 -10.11
CA PRO A 69 -5.12 26.56 -8.71
C PRO A 69 -5.83 25.26 -8.31
N ALA A 70 -6.95 24.93 -8.95
CA ALA A 70 -7.68 23.69 -8.69
C ALA A 70 -6.85 22.46 -9.08
N ASP A 71 -6.20 22.47 -10.24
CA ASP A 71 -5.32 21.39 -10.72
C ASP A 71 -4.09 21.22 -9.84
N VAL A 72 -3.46 22.34 -9.47
CA VAL A 72 -2.31 22.33 -8.56
C VAL A 72 -2.70 21.77 -7.19
N HIS A 73 -3.87 22.15 -6.67
CA HIS A 73 -4.37 21.61 -5.41
C HIS A 73 -4.66 20.11 -5.54
N ARG A 74 -5.32 19.70 -6.61
CA ARG A 74 -5.70 18.30 -6.85
C ARG A 74 -4.48 17.39 -6.98
N VAL A 75 -3.43 17.81 -7.67
CA VAL A 75 -2.24 16.97 -7.88
C VAL A 75 -1.28 17.04 -6.69
N PHE A 76 -1.02 18.25 -6.16
CA PHE A 76 0.07 18.43 -5.18
C PHE A 76 -0.39 18.50 -3.72
N ARG A 77 -1.69 18.63 -3.44
CA ARG A 77 -2.20 18.86 -2.07
C ARG A 77 -3.33 17.92 -1.64
N SER A 78 -4.08 17.30 -2.56
CA SER A 78 -5.19 16.39 -2.22
C SER A 78 -4.74 15.14 -1.46
N GLY A 79 -3.52 14.65 -1.75
CA GLY A 79 -3.03 13.37 -1.27
C GLY A 79 -3.44 12.18 -2.13
N GLU A 80 -4.22 12.39 -3.20
CA GLU A 80 -4.50 11.37 -4.22
C GLU A 80 -3.20 10.87 -4.87
N PRO A 81 -3.16 9.60 -5.33
CA PRO A 81 -1.99 9.03 -5.99
C PRO A 81 -2.01 9.42 -7.46
N TRP A 82 -0.93 10.08 -7.87
CA TRP A 82 -0.71 10.51 -9.24
C TRP A 82 0.62 9.96 -9.76
N LEU A 83 0.59 9.46 -10.99
CA LEU A 83 1.76 9.31 -11.84
C LEU A 83 1.78 10.49 -12.81
N VAL A 84 2.86 11.28 -12.78
CA VAL A 84 2.95 12.50 -13.56
C VAL A 84 4.16 12.44 -14.49
N LEU A 85 3.91 12.65 -15.78
CA LEU A 85 4.93 12.85 -16.80
C LEU A 85 5.19 14.34 -16.99
N CYS A 86 6.44 14.75 -16.90
CA CYS A 86 6.87 16.06 -17.34
C CYS A 86 6.95 16.07 -18.87
N SER A 87 6.01 16.76 -19.52
CA SER A 87 6.01 16.93 -20.97
C SER A 87 5.19 18.16 -21.35
N ARG A 88 5.52 18.77 -22.48
CA ARG A 88 4.71 19.83 -23.08
C ARG A 88 3.36 19.26 -23.54
N PRO A 89 2.29 20.07 -23.58
CA PRO A 89 0.96 19.62 -24.00
C PRO A 89 0.94 19.05 -25.43
N ASP A 90 1.79 19.55 -26.32
CA ASP A 90 1.85 19.15 -27.74
C ASP A 90 2.84 18.01 -28.03
N ALA A 91 3.56 17.52 -27.01
CA ALA A 91 4.58 16.50 -27.20
C ALA A 91 3.96 15.09 -27.23
N ILE A 92 4.52 14.24 -28.10
CA ILE A 92 4.13 12.84 -28.24
C ILE A 92 4.48 12.09 -26.94
N LEU A 93 3.52 11.37 -26.39
CA LEU A 93 3.71 10.61 -25.16
C LEU A 93 4.60 9.38 -25.44
N PRO A 94 5.58 9.07 -24.56
CA PRO A 94 6.36 7.85 -24.69
C PRO A 94 5.46 6.61 -24.64
N GLU A 95 5.65 5.67 -25.56
CA GLU A 95 4.87 4.42 -25.63
C GLU A 95 4.87 3.65 -24.30
N VAL A 96 6.00 3.68 -23.59
CA VAL A 96 6.13 3.04 -22.27
C VAL A 96 5.17 3.65 -21.25
N PHE A 97 4.99 4.97 -21.29
CA PHE A 97 4.08 5.69 -20.41
C PHE A 97 2.63 5.34 -20.75
N GLU A 98 2.24 5.40 -22.02
CA GLU A 98 0.88 5.06 -22.45
C GLU A 98 0.48 3.62 -22.08
N LYS A 99 1.38 2.66 -22.30
CA LYS A 99 1.16 1.26 -21.91
C LYS A 99 1.11 1.08 -20.40
N ALA A 100 1.84 1.88 -19.63
CA ALA A 100 1.76 1.86 -18.17
C ALA A 100 0.44 2.46 -17.68
N THR A 101 -0.06 3.52 -18.30
CA THR A 101 -1.36 4.13 -17.99
C THR A 101 -2.49 3.10 -18.02
N LYS A 102 -2.55 2.27 -19.07
CA LYS A 102 -3.56 1.19 -19.17
C LYS A 102 -3.49 0.18 -18.02
N ARG A 103 -2.30 -0.05 -17.45
CA ARG A 103 -2.11 -0.97 -16.31
C ARG A 103 -2.48 -0.33 -14.96
N LEU A 104 -2.54 0.99 -14.93
CA LEU A 104 -2.76 1.82 -13.75
C LEU A 104 -4.20 2.37 -13.69
N GLU A 105 -4.98 2.16 -14.76
CA GLU A 105 -6.37 2.54 -14.86
C GLU A 105 -7.18 1.99 -13.67
N GLY A 106 -7.99 2.87 -13.07
CA GLY A 106 -8.78 2.57 -11.87
C GLY A 106 -7.98 2.46 -10.56
N LYS A 107 -6.64 2.45 -10.60
CA LYS A 107 -5.79 2.32 -9.39
C LYS A 107 -5.23 3.66 -8.94
N ILE A 108 -4.76 4.46 -9.90
CA ILE A 108 -4.17 5.77 -9.66
C ILE A 108 -4.52 6.74 -10.78
N HIS A 109 -4.37 8.04 -10.52
CA HIS A 109 -4.50 9.04 -11.57
C HIS A 109 -3.21 9.14 -12.36
N VAL A 110 -3.33 9.36 -13.66
CA VAL A 110 -2.19 9.60 -14.53
C VAL A 110 -2.34 10.96 -15.17
N GLY A 111 -1.27 11.74 -15.16
CA GLY A 111 -1.29 13.09 -15.70
C GLY A 111 -0.01 13.50 -16.41
N VAL A 112 -0.15 14.55 -17.21
CA VAL A 112 0.95 15.19 -17.94
C VAL A 112 0.96 16.66 -17.55
N VAL A 113 2.14 17.18 -17.22
CA VAL A 113 2.31 18.56 -16.80
C VAL A 113 3.56 19.14 -17.44
N ASP A 114 3.52 20.42 -17.82
CA ASP A 114 4.75 21.12 -18.16
C ASP A 114 5.52 21.45 -16.86
N CYS A 115 6.62 20.74 -16.62
CA CYS A 115 7.42 20.93 -15.42
C CYS A 115 8.30 22.20 -15.44
N HIS A 116 8.46 22.84 -16.61
CA HIS A 116 9.14 24.12 -16.75
C HIS A 116 8.23 25.31 -16.41
N ASP A 117 6.91 25.12 -16.53
CA ASP A 117 5.94 26.13 -16.12
C ASP A 117 6.02 26.45 -14.63
N LYS A 118 5.59 27.66 -14.29
CA LYS A 118 5.66 28.18 -12.92
C LYS A 118 4.42 27.76 -12.14
N LEU A 119 4.64 27.17 -10.97
CA LEU A 119 3.59 26.99 -9.96
C LEU A 119 3.15 28.38 -9.43
N PRO A 120 1.99 28.47 -8.75
CA PRO A 120 1.54 29.70 -8.07
C PRO A 120 2.56 30.29 -7.08
N SER A 121 3.57 29.51 -6.67
CA SER A 121 4.71 29.96 -5.88
C SER A 121 5.80 30.72 -6.66
N GLY A 122 5.65 30.89 -7.98
CA GLY A 122 6.63 31.48 -8.90
C GLY A 122 7.81 30.57 -9.28
N LYS A 123 7.92 29.38 -8.69
CA LYS A 123 8.96 28.38 -8.97
C LYS A 123 8.45 27.30 -9.93
N SER A 124 9.32 26.77 -10.79
CA SER A 124 9.01 25.58 -11.60
C SER A 124 8.87 24.32 -10.74
N VAL A 125 8.28 23.26 -11.31
CA VAL A 125 8.12 21.97 -10.62
C VAL A 125 9.49 21.40 -10.23
N PHE A 126 10.45 21.42 -11.16
CA PHE A 126 11.84 21.01 -10.92
C PHE A 126 12.45 21.72 -9.71
N LYS A 127 12.41 23.06 -9.70
CA LYS A 127 13.03 23.86 -8.64
C LYS A 127 12.29 23.77 -7.31
N LYS A 128 10.95 23.64 -7.34
CA LYS A 128 10.13 23.58 -6.13
C LYS A 128 10.33 22.27 -5.37
N PHE A 129 10.45 21.16 -6.11
CA PHE A 129 10.51 19.82 -5.54
C PHE A 129 11.88 19.15 -5.63
N LEU A 130 12.88 19.85 -6.19
CA LEU A 130 14.25 19.35 -6.37
C LEU A 130 14.27 18.08 -7.24
N LEU A 131 13.47 18.08 -8.31
CA LEU A 131 13.49 17.01 -9.31
C LEU A 131 14.66 17.23 -10.26
N ARG A 132 15.26 16.13 -10.71
CA ARG A 132 16.34 16.09 -11.69
C ARG A 132 15.78 16.26 -13.09
N ASP A 133 16.27 17.26 -13.81
CA ASP A 133 15.95 17.54 -15.20
C ASP A 133 16.82 16.74 -16.20
N ASP A 134 17.91 16.14 -15.73
CA ASP A 134 18.81 15.31 -16.55
C ASP A 134 18.23 13.92 -16.90
N ILE A 135 17.17 13.48 -16.23
CA ILE A 135 16.51 12.19 -16.47
C ILE A 135 15.32 12.39 -17.41
N VAL A 136 15.45 11.96 -18.66
CA VAL A 136 14.42 12.09 -19.70
C VAL A 136 13.90 10.71 -20.15
N PRO A 137 12.58 10.48 -20.22
CA PRO A 137 11.50 11.37 -19.76
C PRO A 137 11.48 11.50 -18.24
N THR A 138 11.22 12.70 -17.72
CA THR A 138 11.07 12.88 -16.26
C THR A 138 9.67 12.43 -15.84
N ILE A 139 9.62 11.36 -15.04
CA ILE A 139 8.38 10.84 -14.48
C ILE A 139 8.51 10.83 -12.96
N PHE A 140 7.48 11.28 -12.26
CA PHE A 140 7.43 11.25 -10.81
C PHE A 140 6.07 10.81 -10.30
N THR A 141 6.05 10.33 -9.07
CA THR A 141 4.83 10.00 -8.34
C THR A 141 4.59 11.03 -7.25
N ILE A 142 3.32 11.31 -6.98
CA ILE A 142 2.91 12.09 -5.82
C ILE A 142 1.70 11.46 -5.18
N ALA A 143 1.73 11.29 -3.86
CA ALA A 143 0.65 10.70 -3.08
C ALA A 143 0.78 11.08 -1.61
N ASN A 144 -0.29 10.83 -0.84
CA ASN A 144 -0.22 10.74 0.63
C ASN A 144 0.23 12.03 1.35
N GLY A 145 -0.01 13.19 0.72
CA GLY A 145 0.48 14.51 1.16
C GLY A 145 2.01 14.61 1.20
N GLY A 146 2.72 13.71 0.52
CA GLY A 146 4.16 13.69 0.42
C GLY A 146 4.70 14.61 -0.67
N LYS A 147 6.01 14.81 -0.67
CA LYS A 147 6.72 15.45 -1.79
C LYS A 147 6.75 14.49 -2.99
N PRO A 148 6.77 15.01 -4.23
CA PRO A 148 7.02 14.21 -5.43
C PRO A 148 8.26 13.33 -5.28
N LYS A 149 8.17 12.09 -5.74
CA LYS A 149 9.28 11.14 -5.82
C LYS A 149 9.54 10.81 -7.28
N GLN A 150 10.75 11.10 -7.75
CA GLN A 150 11.14 10.79 -9.12
C GLN A 150 11.35 9.28 -9.30
N LEU A 151 10.94 8.77 -10.47
CA LEU A 151 11.22 7.40 -10.88
C LEU A 151 12.57 7.35 -11.61
N PHE A 152 13.37 6.34 -11.27
CA PHE A 152 14.69 6.14 -11.87
C PHE A 152 14.61 5.45 -13.24
N LEU A 153 15.63 5.66 -14.06
CA LEU A 153 15.76 5.16 -15.44
C LEU A 153 15.44 3.66 -15.58
N ASN A 154 15.86 2.83 -14.61
CA ASN A 154 15.64 1.39 -14.61
C ASN A 154 14.17 0.97 -14.80
N TYR A 155 13.23 1.82 -14.36
CA TYR A 155 11.79 1.55 -14.46
C TYR A 155 11.16 2.14 -15.72
N LEU A 156 11.85 3.04 -16.43
CA LEU A 156 11.32 3.79 -17.58
C LEU A 156 11.39 3.01 -18.90
N HIS A 157 12.09 1.87 -18.94
CA HIS A 157 12.22 1.06 -20.14
C HIS A 157 11.08 0.06 -20.36
N LYS A 158 10.40 -0.37 -19.28
CA LYS A 158 9.40 -1.44 -19.31
C LYS A 158 8.07 -0.95 -18.71
N PRO A 159 6.94 -1.01 -19.44
CA PRO A 159 5.65 -0.52 -18.93
C PRO A 159 5.19 -1.21 -17.64
N LYS A 160 5.46 -2.52 -17.51
CA LYS A 160 5.14 -3.30 -16.31
C LYS A 160 5.96 -2.84 -15.11
N ALA A 161 7.25 -2.57 -15.29
CA ALA A 161 8.14 -2.10 -14.23
C ALA A 161 7.76 -0.69 -13.77
N LEU A 162 7.47 0.21 -14.72
CA LEU A 162 6.95 1.54 -14.42
C LEU A 162 5.69 1.48 -13.57
N ALA A 163 4.70 0.69 -13.99
CA ALA A 163 3.44 0.55 -13.26
C ALA A 163 3.63 -0.06 -11.86
N ALA A 164 4.39 -1.14 -11.74
CA ALA A 164 4.66 -1.79 -10.45
C ALA A 164 5.36 -0.85 -9.47
N GLN A 165 6.43 -0.19 -9.90
CA GLN A 165 7.17 0.75 -9.07
C GLN A 165 6.32 1.95 -8.65
N THR A 166 5.43 2.40 -9.55
CA THR A 166 4.49 3.48 -9.25
C THR A 166 3.57 3.09 -8.10
N LEU A 167 2.98 1.89 -8.13
CA LEU A 167 2.09 1.40 -7.08
C LEU A 167 2.82 1.32 -5.73
N VAL A 168 4.05 0.80 -5.71
CA VAL A 168 4.89 0.74 -4.50
C VAL A 168 5.16 2.15 -3.93
N GLN A 169 5.49 3.13 -4.77
CA GLN A 169 5.81 4.48 -4.30
C GLN A 169 4.60 5.24 -3.73
N VAL A 170 3.39 4.98 -4.24
CA VAL A 170 2.15 5.63 -3.80
C VAL A 170 1.42 4.88 -2.69
N GLN A 171 1.79 3.62 -2.43
CA GLN A 171 1.19 2.81 -1.38
C GLN A 171 1.33 3.49 -0.01
N LYS A 172 0.26 3.38 0.78
CA LYS A 172 0.26 3.83 2.17
C LYS A 172 0.89 2.77 3.04
N SER A 173 1.87 3.16 3.83
CA SER A 173 2.58 2.27 4.75
C SER A 173 2.31 2.63 6.20
N LEU A 174 2.12 1.61 7.02
CA LEU A 174 1.97 1.71 8.46
C LEU A 174 3.36 1.52 9.12
N HIS A 175 3.98 2.61 9.57
CA HIS A 175 5.37 2.56 10.03
C HIS A 175 5.50 2.20 11.51
N GLU A 176 6.42 1.29 11.85
CA GLU A 176 6.79 1.02 13.24
C GLU A 176 7.64 2.16 13.82
N VAL A 177 7.36 2.52 15.06
CA VAL A 177 8.09 3.51 15.83
C VAL A 177 8.64 2.87 17.09
N GLN A 178 9.96 2.87 17.21
CA GLN A 178 10.71 2.30 18.34
C GLN A 178 11.39 3.37 19.21
N SER A 179 11.45 4.62 18.74
CA SER A 179 12.12 5.73 19.43
C SER A 179 11.41 7.06 19.24
N THR A 180 11.69 8.02 20.12
CA THR A 180 11.19 9.39 20.01
C THR A 180 11.59 10.05 18.69
N LYS A 181 12.80 9.78 18.18
CA LYS A 181 13.25 10.33 16.89
C LYS A 181 12.41 9.80 15.73
N GLN A 182 12.15 8.50 15.69
CA GLN A 182 11.28 7.89 14.68
C GLN A 182 9.84 8.41 14.79
N LEU A 183 9.33 8.60 16.01
CA LEU A 183 8.02 9.22 16.21
C LEU A 183 7.99 10.62 15.61
N ASP A 184 9.00 11.43 15.90
CA ASP A 184 9.06 12.79 15.39
C ASP A 184 9.15 12.80 13.86
N ASP A 185 10.10 12.09 13.27
CA ASP A 185 10.33 12.09 11.83
C ASP A 185 9.17 11.50 11.02
N LYS A 186 8.52 10.45 11.51
CA LYS A 186 7.44 9.75 10.77
C LYS A 186 6.05 10.33 11.05
N CYS A 187 5.86 11.04 12.15
CA CYS A 187 4.54 11.44 12.64
C CYS A 187 4.48 12.95 12.99
N LEU A 188 5.30 13.45 13.93
CA LEU A 188 5.12 14.77 14.57
C LEU A 188 5.88 15.93 13.90
N LYS A 189 6.76 15.66 12.94
CA LYS A 189 7.43 16.70 12.14
C LYS A 189 6.53 17.21 11.02
N ALA A 190 5.67 16.34 10.50
CA ALA A 190 4.73 16.66 9.43
C ALA A 190 3.77 17.79 9.85
N SER A 191 3.26 18.54 8.88
CA SER A 191 2.20 19.54 9.10
C SER A 191 0.81 18.91 9.15
N THR A 192 0.68 17.63 8.78
CA THR A 192 -0.58 16.91 8.74
C THR A 192 -0.87 16.18 10.05
N ALA A 193 -2.12 15.78 10.24
CA ALA A 193 -2.50 14.94 11.37
C ALA A 193 -1.79 13.57 11.30
N CYS A 194 -1.57 12.97 12.46
CA CYS A 194 -0.94 11.67 12.56
C CYS A 194 -1.67 10.78 13.56
N VAL A 195 -1.90 9.53 13.15
CA VAL A 195 -2.51 8.47 13.93
C VAL A 195 -1.42 7.53 14.40
N LEU A 196 -1.35 7.33 15.71
CA LEU A 196 -0.50 6.34 16.34
C LEU A 196 -1.35 5.22 16.91
N ILE A 197 -1.05 3.99 16.49
CA ILE A 197 -1.69 2.78 17.00
C ILE A 197 -0.76 2.14 18.04
N HIS A 198 -1.22 2.11 19.28
CA HIS A 198 -0.62 1.31 20.34
C HIS A 198 -1.02 -0.14 20.16
N ARG A 199 -0.07 -0.98 19.75
CA ARG A 199 -0.29 -2.41 19.60
C ARG A 199 -0.29 -3.08 20.97
N ALA A 200 -1.33 -3.88 21.26
CA ALA A 200 -1.46 -4.61 22.52
C ALA A 200 -0.48 -5.78 22.61
N GLY A 201 0.74 -5.49 23.06
CA GLY A 201 1.79 -6.47 23.33
C GLY A 201 2.06 -7.47 22.21
N LYS A 202 2.01 -8.77 22.55
CA LYS A 202 2.34 -9.88 21.63
C LYS A 202 1.34 -10.07 20.48
N GLN A 203 0.17 -9.43 20.54
CA GLN A 203 -0.85 -9.56 19.51
C GLN A 203 -0.43 -8.73 18.29
N LYS A 204 -0.10 -9.42 17.19
CA LYS A 204 0.02 -8.80 15.86
C LYS A 204 -1.37 -8.43 15.36
N PHE A 205 -1.43 -7.53 14.38
CA PHE A 205 -2.68 -7.28 13.66
C PHE A 205 -3.11 -8.55 12.94
N ASP A 206 -4.36 -8.97 13.14
CA ASP A 206 -4.94 -10.06 12.36
C ASP A 206 -5.18 -9.62 10.91
N GLU A 207 -5.46 -10.58 10.03
CA GLU A 207 -5.58 -10.30 8.58
C GLU A 207 -6.75 -9.37 8.26
N TYR A 208 -7.87 -9.52 8.98
CA TYR A 208 -9.02 -8.63 8.87
C TYR A 208 -8.65 -7.18 9.26
N GLN A 209 -7.89 -7.02 10.35
CA GLN A 209 -7.36 -5.75 10.82
C GLN A 209 -6.43 -5.10 9.82
N LYS A 210 -5.51 -5.86 9.22
CA LYS A 210 -4.64 -5.32 8.17
C LYS A 210 -5.46 -4.79 6.99
N GLN A 211 -6.45 -5.56 6.52
CA GLN A 211 -7.28 -5.18 5.38
C GLN A 211 -8.08 -3.89 5.65
N TRP A 212 -8.79 -3.80 6.77
CA TRP A 212 -9.57 -2.59 7.05
C TRP A 212 -8.68 -1.40 7.44
N LEU A 213 -7.53 -1.61 8.09
CA LEU A 213 -6.56 -0.53 8.34
C LEU A 213 -6.01 0.02 7.03
N GLN A 214 -5.69 -0.85 6.06
CA GLN A 214 -5.25 -0.43 4.74
C GLN A 214 -6.34 0.40 4.04
N ALA A 215 -7.60 -0.04 4.06
CA ALA A 215 -8.71 0.72 3.51
C ALA A 215 -8.87 2.09 4.20
N LEU A 216 -8.78 2.13 5.53
CA LEU A 216 -8.86 3.36 6.31
C LEU A 216 -7.71 4.33 6.00
N MET A 217 -6.49 3.80 5.81
CA MET A 217 -5.32 4.59 5.39
C MET A 217 -5.49 5.17 3.99
N HIS A 218 -6.18 4.45 3.10
CA HIS A 218 -6.54 4.92 1.76
C HIS A 218 -7.62 6.00 1.78
N GLU A 219 -8.59 5.94 2.69
CA GLU A 219 -9.60 7.00 2.88
C GLU A 219 -8.95 8.28 3.43
N HIS A 220 -8.03 8.13 4.39
CA HIS A 220 -7.34 9.25 5.05
C HIS A 220 -5.93 9.50 4.51
N ARG A 221 -5.77 9.69 3.19
CA ARG A 221 -4.44 9.80 2.57
C ARG A 221 -3.55 10.93 3.10
N LEU A 222 -4.11 12.01 3.63
CA LEU A 222 -3.34 13.12 4.21
C LEU A 222 -2.83 12.82 5.64
N VAL A 223 -3.40 11.82 6.30
CA VAL A 223 -3.04 11.42 7.66
C VAL A 223 -1.86 10.46 7.63
N LYS A 224 -0.90 10.63 8.53
CA LYS A 224 0.20 9.67 8.71
C LYS A 224 -0.23 8.59 9.69
N PHE A 225 0.15 7.34 9.43
CA PHE A 225 -0.18 6.21 10.29
C PHE A 225 1.11 5.58 10.76
N VAL A 226 1.25 5.46 12.08
CA VAL A 226 2.36 4.79 12.73
C VAL A 226 1.83 3.84 13.78
N TRP A 227 2.63 2.86 14.16
CA TRP A 227 2.31 1.97 15.27
C TRP A 227 3.54 1.76 16.15
N MET A 228 3.29 1.37 17.40
CA MET A 228 4.35 1.01 18.33
C MET A 228 3.89 -0.11 19.26
N ASP A 229 4.83 -0.93 19.72
CA ASP A 229 4.54 -2.02 20.65
C ASP A 229 4.41 -1.50 22.09
N ALA A 230 3.19 -1.54 22.62
CA ALA A 230 2.92 -1.02 23.96
C ALA A 230 3.46 -1.91 25.09
N SER A 231 3.84 -3.17 24.83
CA SER A 231 4.48 -4.02 25.85
C SER A 231 5.93 -3.62 26.12
N ILE A 232 6.61 -3.10 25.10
CA ILE A 232 8.01 -2.71 25.18
C ILE A 232 8.14 -1.22 25.43
N LEU A 233 7.22 -0.43 24.87
CA LEU A 233 7.33 1.02 24.82
C LEU A 233 6.21 1.71 25.60
N LYS A 234 6.53 2.88 26.14
CA LYS A 234 5.65 3.77 26.88
C LYS A 234 5.65 5.13 26.22
N LEU A 235 4.47 5.65 25.94
CA LEU A 235 4.27 6.97 25.37
C LEU A 235 4.01 7.99 26.49
N SER A 236 4.56 9.19 26.40
CA SER A 236 4.36 10.22 27.43
C SER A 236 2.89 10.65 27.59
N VAL A 237 2.09 10.47 26.54
CA VAL A 237 0.65 10.77 26.55
C VAL A 237 -0.23 9.57 26.94
N ASP A 238 0.35 8.50 27.48
CA ASP A 238 -0.42 7.34 27.99
C ASP A 238 -1.46 7.74 29.05
N SER A 239 -1.24 8.84 29.76
CA SER A 239 -2.21 9.41 30.72
C SER A 239 -3.54 9.85 30.11
N LEU A 240 -3.63 9.94 28.77
CA LEU A 240 -4.89 10.20 28.07
C LEU A 240 -5.85 9.01 28.11
N PHE A 241 -5.33 7.80 28.36
CA PHE A 241 -6.16 6.62 28.48
C PHE A 241 -6.62 6.45 29.92
N LYS A 242 -7.92 6.18 30.12
CA LYS A 242 -8.51 5.96 31.46
C LYS A 242 -7.92 4.75 32.20
N LYS A 243 -7.46 3.73 31.46
CA LYS A 243 -6.85 2.50 31.99
C LYS A 243 -5.42 2.37 31.46
N PRO A 244 -4.46 1.83 32.23
CA PRO A 244 -3.12 1.55 31.70
C PRO A 244 -3.19 0.52 30.55
N ILE A 245 -2.25 0.62 29.60
CA ILE A 245 -2.25 -0.20 28.37
C ILE A 245 -1.92 -1.66 28.66
N THR A 246 -1.15 -1.93 29.71
CA THR A 246 -0.76 -3.28 30.14
C THR A 246 -1.93 -4.19 30.46
N ASP A 247 -3.10 -3.62 30.73
CA ASP A 247 -4.27 -4.33 31.22
C ASP A 247 -5.31 -4.54 30.10
N SER A 248 -5.08 -3.98 28.90
CA SER A 248 -6.01 -4.16 27.78
C SER A 248 -5.47 -5.13 26.74
N SER A 249 -6.26 -6.15 26.45
CA SER A 249 -6.14 -7.07 25.31
C SER A 249 -6.35 -6.42 23.94
N HIS A 250 -6.61 -5.10 23.87
CA HIS A 250 -7.02 -4.44 22.63
C HIS A 250 -6.04 -3.33 22.25
N HIS A 251 -5.80 -3.20 20.94
CA HIS A 251 -5.05 -2.09 20.37
C HIS A 251 -5.73 -0.76 20.75
N ARG A 252 -4.95 0.31 20.82
CA ARG A 252 -5.49 1.65 21.11
C ARG A 252 -4.96 2.64 20.10
N LEU A 253 -5.65 3.76 19.97
CA LEU A 253 -5.32 4.77 18.97
C LEU A 253 -5.21 6.15 19.61
N VAL A 254 -4.21 6.91 19.19
CA VAL A 254 -4.05 8.33 19.52
C VAL A 254 -3.96 9.12 18.21
N LEU A 255 -4.77 10.16 18.10
CA LEU A 255 -4.68 11.14 17.03
C LEU A 255 -3.92 12.37 17.51
N PHE A 256 -2.87 12.73 16.79
CA PHE A 256 -2.09 13.94 16.96
C PHE A 256 -2.43 14.94 15.87
N LYS A 257 -2.62 16.21 16.25
CA LYS A 257 -2.88 17.31 15.32
C LYS A 257 -2.18 18.59 15.77
N LYS A 258 -1.75 19.43 14.84
CA LYS A 258 -1.26 20.78 15.16
C LYS A 258 -2.44 21.72 15.36
N ALA A 259 -2.45 22.44 16.48
CA ALA A 259 -3.38 23.53 16.69
C ALA A 259 -3.00 24.71 15.79
N THR A 260 -3.92 25.10 14.90
CA THR A 260 -3.76 26.29 14.05
C THR A 260 -4.23 27.50 14.83
N ASN A 261 -3.41 27.99 15.76
CA ASN A 261 -3.72 29.23 16.47
C ASN A 261 -3.11 30.42 15.69
N ARG A 262 -3.91 31.44 15.36
CA ARG A 262 -3.60 32.53 14.39
C ARG A 262 -2.48 33.51 14.82
N GLY A 263 -1.62 33.14 15.77
CA GLY A 263 -0.52 34.01 16.23
C GLY A 263 0.47 33.39 17.20
N ALA A 264 0.35 32.10 17.54
CA ALA A 264 1.24 31.41 18.47
C ALA A 264 1.94 30.22 17.77
N SER A 265 3.12 29.84 18.27
CA SER A 265 3.86 28.65 17.83
C SER A 265 2.92 27.44 17.72
N SER A 266 2.97 26.70 16.60
CA SER A 266 2.12 25.53 16.37
C SER A 266 2.31 24.49 17.47
N GLN A 267 1.38 24.41 18.42
CA GLN A 267 1.40 23.41 19.48
C GLN A 267 0.70 22.13 18.99
N TRP A 268 1.23 20.98 19.41
CA TRP A 268 0.57 19.70 19.16
C TRP A 268 -0.55 19.48 20.17
N THR A 269 -1.65 18.93 19.70
CA THR A 269 -2.76 18.44 20.50
C THR A 269 -2.94 16.96 20.26
N ALA A 270 -3.42 16.24 21.27
CA ALA A 270 -3.67 14.81 21.18
C ALA A 270 -5.08 14.45 21.66
N LYS A 271 -5.67 13.46 21.00
CA LYS A 271 -6.93 12.84 21.41
C LYS A 271 -6.77 11.33 21.39
N ALA A 272 -7.00 10.70 22.55
CA ALA A 272 -7.02 9.26 22.67
C ALA A 272 -8.40 8.72 22.28
N TYR A 273 -8.41 7.66 21.48
CA TYR A 273 -9.60 6.87 21.21
C TYR A 273 -9.75 5.83 22.33
N THR A 274 -10.88 5.85 23.03
CA THR A 274 -11.09 5.07 24.27
C THR A 274 -12.10 3.93 24.12
N SER A 275 -12.66 3.72 22.93
CA SER A 275 -13.62 2.64 22.66
C SER A 275 -12.92 1.41 22.03
N TYR A 276 -13.67 0.40 21.62
CA TYR A 276 -13.16 -0.83 21.02
C TYR A 276 -12.44 -0.57 19.70
N PHE A 277 -11.30 -1.22 19.51
CA PHE A 277 -10.51 -1.10 18.29
C PHE A 277 -11.10 -1.98 17.20
N ASP A 278 -12.07 -1.42 16.49
CA ASP A 278 -12.81 -2.06 15.42
C ASP A 278 -13.01 -1.07 14.26
N GLN A 279 -13.30 -1.58 13.07
CA GLN A 279 -13.33 -0.82 11.81
C GLN A 279 -14.27 0.39 11.90
N LEU A 280 -15.57 0.16 12.12
CA LEU A 280 -16.58 1.23 12.07
C LEU A 280 -16.34 2.32 13.14
N PRO A 281 -16.09 1.98 14.42
CA PRO A 281 -15.85 3.00 15.44
C PRO A 281 -14.57 3.80 15.21
N VAL A 282 -13.48 3.16 14.76
CA VAL A 282 -12.23 3.85 14.46
C VAL A 282 -12.38 4.76 13.24
N GLN A 283 -13.07 4.29 12.20
CA GLN A 283 -13.37 5.08 11.00
C GLN A 283 -14.21 6.31 11.35
N ALA A 284 -15.29 6.15 12.11
CA ALA A 284 -16.11 7.27 12.58
C ALA A 284 -15.28 8.31 13.35
N PHE A 285 -14.41 7.85 14.24
CA PHE A 285 -13.49 8.71 14.99
C PHE A 285 -12.53 9.49 14.07
N LEU A 286 -11.93 8.85 13.06
CA LEU A 286 -11.04 9.56 12.14
C LEU A 286 -11.78 10.51 11.21
N ASN A 287 -12.97 10.13 10.73
CA ASN A 287 -13.83 11.00 9.92
C ASN A 287 -14.23 12.27 10.68
N GLU A 288 -14.54 12.15 11.97
CA GLU A 288 -14.91 13.30 12.80
C GLU A 288 -13.70 14.19 13.13
N TYR A 289 -12.53 13.61 13.45
CA TYR A 289 -11.45 14.38 14.09
C TYR A 289 -10.19 14.58 13.25
N ALA A 290 -9.91 13.74 12.24
CA ALA A 290 -8.65 13.84 11.50
C ALA A 290 -8.59 15.09 10.62
N THR A 291 -9.68 15.40 9.92
CA THR A 291 -9.78 16.53 8.98
C THR A 291 -10.39 17.78 9.62
N ALA A 292 -11.37 17.63 10.53
CA ALA A 292 -12.09 18.74 11.13
C ALA A 292 -11.18 19.72 11.89
N PRO A 293 -11.39 21.04 11.79
CA PRO A 293 -10.66 22.02 12.58
C PRO A 293 -10.81 21.70 14.08
N VAL A 294 -9.71 21.78 14.84
CA VAL A 294 -9.65 21.33 16.24
C VAL A 294 -10.65 22.12 17.09
N PRO A 295 -11.75 21.51 17.59
CA PRO A 295 -12.55 22.13 18.63
C PRO A 295 -11.73 22.06 19.91
N SER A 296 -11.47 23.21 20.53
CA SER A 296 -10.56 23.37 21.67
C SER A 296 -10.89 22.46 22.86
N GLU A 297 -12.15 22.03 23.00
CA GLU A 297 -12.62 21.22 24.14
C GLU A 297 -12.31 19.72 24.01
N SER A 298 -12.11 19.22 22.78
CA SER A 298 -12.06 17.77 22.54
C SER A 298 -10.65 17.18 22.43
N PHE A 299 -9.63 18.04 22.38
CA PHE A 299 -8.22 17.66 22.30
C PHE A 299 -7.44 18.22 23.50
N ARG A 300 -6.50 17.44 24.01
CA ARG A 300 -5.57 17.91 25.06
C ARG A 300 -4.36 18.57 24.41
N THR A 301 -4.10 19.82 24.74
CA THR A 301 -2.88 20.52 24.32
C THR A 301 -1.65 19.92 25.01
N LEU A 302 -0.62 19.64 24.23
CA LEU A 302 0.63 19.05 24.71
C LEU A 302 1.62 20.17 25.02
N THR A 303 1.87 20.38 26.31
CA THR A 303 2.86 21.38 26.78
C THR A 303 4.30 20.87 26.69
N LYS A 304 4.47 19.54 26.70
CA LYS A 304 5.76 18.86 26.56
C LYS A 304 5.81 18.08 25.26
N GLN A 305 7.01 17.91 24.71
CA GLN A 305 7.23 17.07 23.54
C GLN A 305 6.79 15.62 23.84
N VAL A 306 6.17 14.97 22.85
CA VAL A 306 5.79 13.56 22.97
C VAL A 306 7.05 12.70 22.91
N THR A 307 7.25 11.86 23.92
CA THR A 307 8.43 11.00 24.00
C THR A 307 8.02 9.53 24.06
N VAL A 308 8.80 8.69 23.40
CA VAL A 308 8.72 7.24 23.47
C VAL A 308 9.88 6.75 24.32
N THR A 309 9.56 6.00 25.37
CA THR A 309 10.56 5.42 26.29
C THR A 309 10.35 3.92 26.38
N ARG A 310 11.42 3.14 26.55
CA ARG A 310 11.28 1.71 26.84
C ARG A 310 10.75 1.53 28.26
N ARG A 311 9.77 0.63 28.43
CA ARG A 311 9.32 0.20 29.75
C ARG A 311 10.46 -0.51 30.44
N ALA A 312 10.65 -0.24 31.72
CA ALA A 312 11.56 -1.02 32.54
C ALA A 312 11.09 -2.48 32.47
N LYS A 313 11.96 -3.38 31.99
CA LYS A 313 11.69 -4.82 32.07
C LYS A 313 11.46 -5.09 33.55
N LYS A 314 10.28 -5.61 33.92
CA LYS A 314 10.03 -6.08 35.28
C LYS A 314 11.05 -7.19 35.48
N VAL A 315 12.18 -6.85 36.09
CA VAL A 315 13.21 -7.81 36.46
C VAL A 315 12.46 -8.75 37.38
N GLN A 316 12.14 -9.94 36.87
CA GLN A 316 11.72 -11.01 37.76
C GLN A 316 12.84 -11.10 38.80
N PRO A 317 12.53 -11.06 40.11
CA PRO A 317 13.55 -11.24 41.12
C PRO A 317 14.36 -12.47 40.68
N ALA A 318 15.68 -12.29 40.58
CA ALA A 318 16.55 -13.39 40.21
C ALA A 318 16.13 -14.59 41.09
N PRO A 319 15.99 -15.80 40.52
CA PRO A 319 15.78 -16.97 41.35
C PRO A 319 16.82 -16.89 42.49
N PRO A 320 16.40 -17.10 43.75
CA PRO A 320 17.26 -16.85 44.91
C PRO A 320 18.62 -17.44 44.60
N SER A 321 19.68 -16.62 44.72
CA SER A 321 21.05 -17.03 44.42
C SER A 321 21.30 -18.33 45.17
N ARG A 322 21.32 -19.45 44.44
CA ARG A 322 21.55 -20.76 45.04
C ARG A 322 22.86 -20.69 45.78
N THR A 323 22.87 -21.07 47.05
CA THR A 323 24.13 -21.10 47.80
C THR A 323 25.09 -22.08 47.11
N PRO A 324 26.42 -21.92 47.24
CA PRO A 324 27.38 -22.87 46.69
C PRO A 324 27.07 -24.32 47.10
N GLN A 325 26.49 -24.52 48.28
CA GLN A 325 26.01 -25.83 48.77
C GLN A 325 24.84 -26.38 47.95
N GLN A 326 23.83 -25.55 47.64
CA GLN A 326 22.69 -25.97 46.81
C GLN A 326 23.10 -26.25 45.36
N VAL A 327 24.11 -25.56 44.85
CA VAL A 327 24.67 -25.85 43.52
C VAL A 327 25.41 -27.19 43.52
N ALA A 328 26.24 -27.44 44.54
CA ALA A 328 26.96 -28.70 44.70
C ALA A 328 26.02 -29.90 44.90
N GLU A 329 24.96 -29.73 45.70
CA GLU A 329 23.96 -30.79 45.94
C GLU A 329 23.17 -31.11 44.67
N LEU A 330 22.78 -30.09 43.90
CA LEU A 330 22.07 -30.27 42.64
C LEU A 330 22.97 -30.89 41.55
N GLU A 331 24.27 -30.57 41.55
CA GLU A 331 25.23 -31.23 40.67
C GLU A 331 25.44 -32.70 41.07
N ARG A 332 25.45 -33.01 42.37
CA ARG A 332 25.52 -34.40 42.87
C ARG A 332 24.30 -35.21 42.44
N LEU A 333 23.10 -34.67 42.63
CA LEU A 333 21.84 -35.26 42.14
C LEU A 333 21.82 -35.46 40.63
N ARG A 334 22.44 -34.55 39.86
CA ARG A 334 22.55 -34.68 38.41
C ARG A 334 23.51 -35.80 38.00
N ARG A 335 24.62 -35.97 38.73
CA ARG A 335 25.57 -37.08 38.50
C ARG A 335 24.95 -38.42 38.86
N GLU A 336 24.25 -38.52 39.99
CA GLU A 336 23.53 -39.73 40.41
C GLU A 336 22.51 -40.16 39.35
N ARG A 337 21.71 -39.22 38.82
CA ARG A 337 20.75 -39.53 37.74
C ARG A 337 21.43 -40.02 36.46
N MET A 338 22.54 -39.39 36.06
CA MET A 338 23.26 -39.79 34.85
C MET A 338 23.92 -41.17 35.02
N GLU A 339 24.40 -41.48 36.23
CA GLU A 339 24.95 -42.79 36.54
C GLU A 339 23.86 -43.88 36.54
N GLU A 340 22.67 -43.57 37.04
CA GLU A 340 21.51 -44.47 37.01
C GLU A 340 21.03 -44.72 35.57
N GLU A 341 20.85 -43.65 34.77
CA GLU A 341 20.51 -43.75 33.34
C GLU A 341 21.59 -44.53 32.56
N SER A 342 22.87 -44.39 32.91
CA SER A 342 23.96 -45.12 32.24
C SER A 342 23.97 -46.62 32.55
N LYS A 343 23.51 -47.03 33.74
CA LYS A 343 23.44 -48.45 34.13
C LYS A 343 22.29 -49.18 33.41
N GLU A 344 21.20 -48.48 33.11
CA GLU A 344 20.08 -49.05 32.36
C GLU A 344 20.34 -49.13 30.84
N HIS A 345 21.33 -48.41 30.32
CA HIS A 345 21.62 -48.33 28.88
C HIS A 345 23.01 -48.87 28.51
N PHE A 346 23.40 -50.03 29.07
CA PHE A 346 24.49 -50.81 28.48
C PHE A 346 23.93 -51.76 27.40
N PRO A 347 24.21 -51.53 26.10
CA PRO A 347 23.88 -52.50 25.06
C PRO A 347 24.66 -53.79 25.31
N GLN A 348 23.95 -54.92 25.34
CA GLN A 348 24.56 -56.24 25.25
C GLN A 348 25.51 -56.29 24.06
N GLY A 349 26.73 -56.78 24.33
CA GLY A 349 27.84 -56.83 23.38
C GLY A 349 27.42 -57.32 22.00
N VAL A 350 27.71 -56.49 21.01
CA VAL A 350 27.73 -56.91 19.61
C VAL A 350 29.06 -57.62 19.42
N ASP A 351 29.01 -58.94 19.26
CA ASP A 351 30.15 -59.74 18.86
C ASP A 351 30.68 -59.22 17.52
N GLU A 352 31.96 -58.85 17.50
CA GLU A 352 32.71 -58.50 16.30
C GLU A 352 32.96 -59.77 15.49
N ASP A 353 32.44 -59.83 14.27
CA ASP A 353 33.03 -60.65 13.22
C ASP A 353 32.98 -59.90 11.88
N GLY A 354 34.10 -59.99 11.17
CA GLY A 354 34.53 -59.06 10.14
C GLY A 354 33.75 -59.11 8.82
N SER A 355 33.86 -58.03 8.04
CA SER A 355 34.51 -58.08 6.71
C SER A 355 34.45 -56.72 6.01
N ASP A 356 35.62 -56.32 5.52
CA ASP A 356 35.93 -55.62 4.27
C ASP A 356 34.84 -54.77 3.57
N ALA A 357 35.10 -53.47 3.43
CA ALA A 357 35.29 -52.86 2.10
C ALA A 357 35.62 -51.36 2.20
N HIS A 358 36.57 -50.97 1.36
CA HIS A 358 37.15 -49.64 1.18
C HIS A 358 36.25 -48.74 0.27
N PRO A 359 36.65 -47.49 -0.06
CA PRO A 359 35.80 -46.30 -0.01
C PRO A 359 35.27 -45.84 -1.38
N THR A 360 34.22 -45.01 -1.39
CA THR A 360 33.91 -44.15 -2.54
C THR A 360 33.55 -42.75 -2.08
N ALA A 361 34.33 -41.80 -2.58
CA ALA A 361 33.94 -40.41 -2.74
C ALA A 361 32.72 -40.32 -3.68
N ASP A 362 31.81 -39.40 -3.40
CA ASP A 362 31.25 -38.55 -4.46
C ASP A 362 30.60 -37.31 -3.85
N ASP A 363 30.97 -36.17 -4.45
CA ASP A 363 30.32 -34.88 -4.34
C ASP A 363 28.86 -34.99 -4.79
N ASN A 364 27.94 -34.30 -4.11
CA ASN A 364 26.97 -33.50 -4.85
C ASN A 364 26.32 -32.42 -3.99
N ASP A 365 26.40 -31.22 -4.55
CA ASP A 365 25.65 -30.02 -4.25
C ASP A 365 24.14 -30.28 -4.14
N GLU A 366 23.49 -29.61 -3.19
CA GLU A 366 22.18 -28.99 -3.43
C GLU A 366 22.03 -27.81 -2.48
N GLU A 367 22.35 -26.62 -3.00
CA GLU A 367 21.98 -25.33 -2.47
C GLU A 367 20.45 -25.24 -2.47
N GLU A 368 19.83 -25.24 -1.29
CA GLU A 368 18.42 -24.84 -1.15
C GLU A 368 18.31 -23.32 -1.42
N GLU A 369 17.91 -22.98 -2.66
CA GLU A 369 17.35 -21.67 -2.99
C GLU A 369 16.12 -21.40 -2.12
N GLU A 370 16.27 -20.55 -1.11
CA GLU A 370 15.17 -19.97 -0.36
C GLU A 370 14.38 -19.04 -1.29
N VAL A 371 13.32 -19.58 -1.90
CA VAL A 371 12.31 -18.86 -2.66
C VAL A 371 11.61 -17.89 -1.70
N LEU A 372 11.98 -16.61 -1.78
CA LEU A 372 11.25 -15.50 -1.17
C LEU A 372 9.88 -15.36 -1.87
N ASP A 373 8.85 -15.94 -1.28
CA ASP A 373 7.45 -15.69 -1.64
C ASP A 373 7.11 -14.20 -1.43
N LEU A 374 6.86 -13.50 -2.54
CA LEU A 374 6.58 -12.06 -2.60
C LEU A 374 5.09 -11.71 -2.37
N ASP A 375 4.28 -12.66 -1.91
CA ASP A 375 2.84 -12.48 -1.72
C ASP A 375 2.44 -12.03 -0.30
N GLU A 376 3.41 -11.65 0.54
CA GLU A 376 3.16 -11.18 1.92
C GLU A 376 3.45 -9.68 2.19
N LEU A 377 3.33 -8.80 1.18
CA LEU A 377 3.48 -7.34 1.33
C LEU A 377 2.19 -6.52 1.15
#